data_AF-A0A820HQJ9-F1
#
_entry.id   AF-A0A820HQJ9-F1
#
_cell.length_a   1.000
_cell.length_b   1.000
_cell.length_c   1.000
_cell.angle_alpha   90.00
_cell.angle_beta   90.00
_cell.angle_gamma   90.00
#
_symmetry.space_group_name_H-M   'P 1'
#
loop_
_entity.id
_entity.type
_entity.pdbx_description
1 polymer ?
#
loop_
_entity_poly.entity_id
_entity_poly.type
_entity_poly.pdbx_seq_one_letter_code
_entity_poly.pdbx_strand_id
1 'polypeptide(L)'
;RASNVSETELGIGGTNAWKICGIYPTSTLAIFYEILSQQQETTQTVPTDQRGYVQFITQYQPISGFKKIRVTTVARNWIDAASHMPTIAASFDQECASVLMARIAVYRADTEEGSDVLRWLDKMLIRLCQKFAIYDKDNPGSFQLTDTFTLYPQFMYHLRRSQFLQVFNNSPDETAFYRHYLLVEDLTQCLVMIQPILYAYSFNGPPEPVLLDSSSILPDRILLMDTFYHILIYHGETIAQWIKAGYQDLPEYENFKQLLQAPIGDATEILQNRFPMPRYIVTEANGSQ
;
A
#
# COMPACT_ATOMS: atom_id res chain seq x y z
N ARG A 1 -14.80 28.89 -12.33
CA ARG A 1 -14.50 27.61 -11.65
C ARG A 1 -15.76 26.75 -11.74
N ALA A 2 -15.69 25.47 -12.09
CA ALA A 2 -16.88 24.63 -12.15
C ALA A 2 -17.47 24.44 -10.74
N SER A 3 -18.78 24.18 -10.63
CA SER A 3 -19.50 24.13 -9.34
C SER A 3 -19.07 22.98 -8.42
N ASN A 4 -18.39 21.98 -8.95
CA ASN A 4 -17.89 20.81 -8.22
C ASN A 4 -16.37 20.84 -7.99
N VAL A 5 -15.76 22.02 -7.97
CA VAL A 5 -14.33 22.19 -7.67
C VAL A 5 -14.21 22.88 -6.31
N SER A 6 -13.64 22.18 -5.33
CA SER A 6 -13.38 22.70 -3.98
C SER A 6 -12.46 23.93 -4.00
N GLU A 7 -12.63 24.83 -3.03
CA GLU A 7 -11.71 25.94 -2.76
C GLU A 7 -10.41 25.46 -2.10
N THR A 8 -10.47 24.37 -1.34
CA THR A 8 -9.32 23.73 -0.69
C THR A 8 -8.61 22.82 -1.70
N GLU A 9 -7.37 23.16 -2.05
CA GLU A 9 -6.59 22.37 -3.03
C GLU A 9 -5.70 21.33 -2.34
N LEU A 10 -5.69 20.12 -2.92
CA LEU A 10 -4.79 19.03 -2.54
C LEU A 10 -4.25 18.38 -3.81
N GLY A 11 -2.93 18.25 -3.92
CA GLY A 11 -2.30 17.78 -5.16
C GLY A 11 -2.47 18.79 -6.31
N ILE A 12 -2.73 18.26 -7.51
CA ILE A 12 -3.05 19.07 -8.70
C ILE A 12 -4.53 19.48 -8.64
N GLY A 13 -4.83 20.45 -7.78
CA GLY A 13 -6.18 20.99 -7.52
C GLY A 13 -6.66 22.04 -8.53
N GLY A 14 -7.66 22.83 -8.14
CA GLY A 14 -8.17 23.95 -8.95
C GLY A 14 -9.01 23.56 -10.17
N THR A 15 -9.20 22.26 -10.40
CA THR A 15 -9.87 21.72 -11.59
C THR A 15 -10.70 20.47 -11.25
N ASN A 16 -11.60 20.09 -12.16
CA ASN A 16 -12.30 18.81 -12.18
C ASN A 16 -11.95 17.99 -13.45
N ALA A 17 -10.95 18.45 -14.21
CA ALA A 17 -10.50 17.86 -15.46
C ALA A 17 -8.98 17.89 -15.53
N TRP A 18 -8.39 16.73 -15.84
CA TRP A 18 -6.95 16.56 -15.99
C TRP A 18 -6.64 15.94 -17.35
N LYS A 19 -5.46 16.28 -17.90
CA LYS A 19 -4.94 15.66 -19.11
C LYS A 19 -3.83 14.68 -18.73
N ILE A 20 -3.98 13.43 -19.13
CA ILE A 20 -2.99 12.37 -18.93
C ILE A 20 -2.46 11.99 -20.32
N CYS A 21 -1.20 12.32 -20.61
CA CYS A 21 -0.63 12.14 -21.95
C CYS A 21 -0.36 10.67 -22.29
N GLY A 22 -0.05 9.85 -21.29
CA GLY A 22 0.11 8.40 -21.41
C GLY A 22 -0.53 7.72 -20.21
N ILE A 23 -1.38 6.73 -20.46
CA ILE A 23 -2.08 5.97 -19.43
C ILE A 23 -1.99 4.49 -19.77
N TYR A 24 -1.64 3.68 -18.77
CA TYR A 24 -1.59 2.23 -18.86
C TYR A 24 -2.79 1.62 -18.13
N PRO A 25 -3.13 0.34 -18.39
CA PRO A 25 -4.19 -0.34 -17.64
C PRO A 25 -3.99 -0.35 -16.12
N THR A 26 -2.74 -0.29 -15.64
CA THR A 26 -2.37 -0.25 -14.22
C THR A 26 -2.34 1.18 -13.64
N SER A 27 -2.38 2.22 -14.49
CA SER A 27 -2.29 3.61 -14.04
C SER A 27 -3.48 3.99 -13.15
N THR A 28 -3.16 4.31 -11.90
CA THR A 28 -4.15 4.57 -10.85
C THR A 28 -3.96 5.98 -10.29
N LEU A 29 -5.03 6.79 -10.32
CA LEU A 29 -5.05 8.13 -9.76
C LEU A 29 -5.72 8.16 -8.39
N ALA A 30 -5.19 9.00 -7.50
CA ALA A 30 -5.84 9.35 -6.25
C ALA A 30 -6.66 10.63 -6.46
N ILE A 31 -7.97 10.56 -6.21
CA ILE A 31 -8.88 11.70 -6.34
C ILE A 31 -9.52 11.94 -4.99
N PHE A 32 -9.29 13.13 -4.44
CA PHE A 32 -9.76 13.53 -3.13
C PHE A 32 -11.00 14.40 -3.26
N TYR A 33 -11.98 14.15 -2.38
CA TYR A 33 -13.25 14.87 -2.36
C TYR A 33 -13.40 15.61 -1.04
N GLU A 34 -14.00 16.78 -1.10
CA GLU A 34 -14.47 17.50 0.07
C GLU A 34 -16.00 17.42 0.13
N ILE A 35 -16.53 17.06 1.30
CA ILE A 35 -17.96 17.11 1.55
C ILE A 35 -18.29 18.55 1.93
N LEU A 36 -18.90 19.28 1.00
CA LEU A 36 -19.53 20.56 1.31
C LEU A 36 -20.82 20.28 2.06
N SER A 37 -20.76 20.31 3.39
CA SER A 37 -21.99 20.48 4.16
C SER A 37 -22.59 21.83 3.77
N GLN A 38 -23.83 21.86 3.30
CA GLN A 38 -24.61 23.09 3.28
C GLN A 38 -24.83 23.51 4.74
N GLN A 39 -23.82 24.09 5.36
CA GLN A 39 -24.01 24.89 6.56
C GLN A 39 -24.77 26.14 6.10
N GLN A 40 -26.00 26.25 6.60
CA GLN A 40 -26.98 27.33 6.38
C GLN A 40 -27.91 27.11 5.19
N GLU A 41 -28.85 26.17 5.31
CA GLU A 41 -30.28 26.52 5.32
C GLU A 41 -31.14 25.29 5.61
N THR A 42 -31.91 25.40 6.69
CA THR A 42 -33.01 24.53 7.13
C THR A 42 -32.69 23.12 7.65
N THR A 43 -33.31 22.85 8.79
CA THR A 43 -33.59 21.57 9.44
C THR A 43 -34.18 20.53 8.49
N GLN A 44 -33.40 20.03 7.56
CA GLN A 44 -33.74 18.84 6.78
C GLN A 44 -32.74 17.75 7.15
N THR A 45 -33.22 16.79 7.93
CA THR A 45 -32.64 15.44 8.01
C THR A 45 -32.25 15.02 6.60
N VAL A 46 -30.98 14.65 6.39
CA VAL A 46 -30.52 14.10 5.11
C VAL A 46 -31.51 13.01 4.70
N PRO A 47 -32.23 13.14 3.57
CA PRO A 47 -33.23 12.16 3.19
C PRO A 47 -32.56 10.79 3.11
N THR A 48 -33.11 9.80 3.80
CA THR A 48 -32.52 8.45 3.97
C THR A 48 -32.24 7.72 2.64
N ASP A 49 -32.76 8.24 1.52
CA ASP A 49 -32.65 7.67 0.17
C ASP A 49 -31.73 8.46 -0.77
N GLN A 50 -31.09 9.54 -0.30
CA GLN A 50 -30.15 10.30 -1.12
C GLN A 50 -28.78 9.62 -1.14
N ARG A 51 -28.21 9.43 -2.33
CA ARG A 51 -26.85 8.92 -2.54
C ARG A 51 -25.95 10.02 -3.08
N GLY A 52 -24.69 10.00 -2.68
CA GLY A 52 -23.62 10.75 -3.35
C GLY A 52 -23.22 10.00 -4.61
N TYR A 53 -23.15 10.71 -5.75
CA TYR A 53 -22.75 10.15 -7.03
C TYR A 53 -21.44 10.79 -7.49
N VAL A 54 -20.57 9.96 -8.04
CA VAL A 54 -19.34 10.42 -8.71
C VAL A 54 -19.26 9.70 -10.06
N GLN A 55 -19.05 10.46 -11.13
CA GLN A 55 -18.86 9.92 -12.47
C GLN A 55 -17.49 10.33 -13.01
N PHE A 56 -16.70 9.32 -13.39
CA PHE A 56 -15.43 9.49 -14.08
C PHE A 56 -15.66 9.30 -15.57
N ILE A 57 -15.23 10.28 -16.38
CA ILE A 57 -15.30 10.23 -17.84
C ILE A 57 -13.88 10.37 -18.38
N THR A 58 -13.30 9.27 -18.85
CA THR A 58 -11.96 9.25 -19.43
C THR A 58 -12.05 9.14 -20.94
N GLN A 59 -11.70 10.22 -21.64
CA GLN A 59 -11.59 10.24 -23.10
C GLN A 59 -10.14 9.97 -23.48
N TYR A 60 -9.88 8.95 -24.30
CA TYR A 60 -8.52 8.54 -24.65
C TYR A 60 -8.41 7.96 -26.06
N GLN A 61 -7.20 7.92 -26.58
CA GLN A 61 -6.87 7.28 -27.85
C GLN A 61 -6.04 6.02 -27.57
N PRO A 62 -6.60 4.81 -27.72
CA PRO A 62 -5.85 3.55 -27.66
C PRO A 62 -4.94 3.41 -28.89
N ILE A 63 -4.06 2.39 -28.85
CA ILE A 63 -3.13 2.04 -29.94
C ILE A 63 -3.85 1.79 -31.28
N SER A 64 -5.12 1.36 -31.25
CA SER A 64 -5.92 1.17 -32.47
C SER A 64 -6.31 2.47 -33.19
N GLY A 65 -6.05 3.64 -32.60
CA GLY A 65 -6.27 4.95 -33.20
C GLY A 65 -7.69 5.51 -33.05
N PHE A 66 -8.70 4.69 -32.75
CA PHE A 66 -10.08 5.14 -32.56
C PHE A 66 -10.29 5.79 -31.19
N LYS A 67 -10.79 7.03 -31.15
CA LYS A 67 -11.15 7.69 -29.88
C LYS A 67 -12.16 6.85 -29.09
N LYS A 68 -11.87 6.62 -27.80
CA LYS A 68 -12.74 5.92 -26.86
C LYS A 68 -13.12 6.81 -25.69
N ILE A 69 -14.28 6.53 -25.11
CA ILE A 69 -14.74 7.13 -23.86
C ILE A 69 -15.02 5.99 -22.89
N ARG A 70 -14.35 6.00 -21.73
CA ARG A 70 -14.65 5.11 -20.61
C ARG A 70 -15.41 5.91 -19.57
N VAL A 71 -16.59 5.44 -19.18
CA VAL A 71 -17.42 6.06 -18.15
C VAL A 71 -17.56 5.09 -16.99
N THR A 72 -17.31 5.58 -15.77
CA THR A 72 -17.50 4.81 -14.53
C THR A 72 -18.27 5.67 -13.55
N THR A 73 -19.46 5.23 -13.17
CA THR A 73 -20.31 5.92 -12.19
C THR A 73 -20.35 5.09 -10.91
N VAL A 74 -20.04 5.71 -9.78
CA VAL A 74 -20.14 5.11 -8.45
C VAL A 74 -21.12 5.90 -7.59
N ALA A 75 -21.80 5.19 -6.69
CA ALA A 75 -22.69 5.80 -5.71
C ALA A 75 -22.31 5.35 -4.30
N ARG A 76 -22.46 6.23 -3.32
CA ARG A 76 -22.29 5.95 -1.88
C ARG A 76 -23.46 6.55 -1.11
N ASN A 77 -23.87 5.87 -0.04
CA ASN A 77 -24.95 6.36 0.81
C ASN A 77 -24.46 7.53 1.66
N TRP A 78 -25.29 8.54 1.85
CA TRP A 78 -25.05 9.54 2.89
C TRP A 78 -25.40 8.95 4.25
N ILE A 79 -24.57 9.22 5.26
CA ILE A 79 -24.76 8.76 6.63
C ILE A 79 -24.61 9.97 7.55
N ASP A 80 -25.60 10.21 8.40
CA ASP A 80 -25.48 11.21 9.47
C ASP A 80 -24.48 10.71 10.53
N ALA A 81 -23.36 11.43 10.64
CA ALA A 81 -22.29 11.09 11.56
C ALA A 81 -22.71 11.21 13.03
N ALA A 82 -23.69 12.07 13.36
CA ALA A 82 -24.17 12.22 14.74
C ALA A 82 -24.93 10.98 15.22
N SER A 83 -25.71 10.35 14.32
CA SER A 83 -26.59 9.24 14.64
C SER A 83 -25.98 7.86 14.35
N HIS A 84 -25.06 7.77 13.37
CA HIS A 84 -24.60 6.49 12.81
C HIS A 84 -23.08 6.39 12.60
N MET A 85 -22.28 6.97 13.52
CA MET A 85 -20.82 6.84 13.51
C MET A 85 -20.29 5.39 13.38
N PRO A 86 -20.87 4.37 14.02
CA PRO A 86 -20.40 2.98 13.86
C PRO A 86 -20.50 2.48 12.40
N THR A 87 -21.51 2.90 11.65
CA THR A 87 -21.66 2.53 10.24
C THR A 87 -20.58 3.18 9.38
N ILE A 88 -20.23 4.44 9.66
CA ILE A 88 -19.12 5.12 8.99
C ILE A 88 -17.80 4.39 9.29
N ALA A 89 -17.54 4.10 10.56
CA ALA A 89 -16.34 3.37 10.98
C ALA A 89 -16.21 2.00 10.30
N ALA A 90 -17.32 1.24 10.22
CA ALA A 90 -17.35 -0.07 9.56
C ALA A 90 -17.12 -0.02 8.03
N SER A 91 -17.27 1.15 7.42
CA SER A 91 -17.02 1.37 5.98
C SER A 91 -15.61 1.86 5.66
N PHE A 92 -14.75 1.99 6.67
CA PHE A 92 -13.38 2.41 6.49
C PHE A 92 -12.57 1.31 5.78
N ASP A 93 -11.89 1.69 4.71
CA ASP A 93 -10.96 0.83 3.99
C ASP A 93 -9.54 1.23 4.41
N GLN A 94 -8.95 0.49 5.35
CA GLN A 94 -7.64 0.80 5.91
C GLN A 94 -6.50 0.68 4.90
N GLU A 95 -6.61 -0.22 3.94
CA GLU A 95 -5.60 -0.41 2.90
C GLU A 95 -5.60 0.78 1.94
N CYS A 96 -6.78 1.14 1.42
CA CYS A 96 -6.95 2.30 0.55
C CYS A 96 -6.56 3.60 1.26
N ALA A 97 -6.99 3.78 2.51
CA ALA A 97 -6.62 4.95 3.31
C ALA A 97 -5.10 5.04 3.51
N SER A 98 -4.40 3.91 3.72
CA SER A 98 -2.95 3.88 3.88
C SER A 98 -2.22 4.34 2.62
N VAL A 99 -2.64 3.85 1.45
CA VAL A 99 -2.07 4.25 0.16
C VAL A 99 -2.37 5.72 -0.17
N LEU A 100 -3.61 6.18 0.07
CA LEU A 100 -3.96 7.59 -0.13
C LEU A 100 -3.14 8.52 0.78
N MET A 101 -2.94 8.13 2.04
CA MET A 101 -2.09 8.88 2.98
C MET A 101 -0.62 8.86 2.57
N ALA A 102 -0.11 7.74 2.06
CA ALA A 102 1.24 7.65 1.52
C ALA A 102 1.43 8.60 0.32
N ARG A 103 0.45 8.67 -0.60
CA ARG A 103 0.49 9.59 -1.74
C ARG A 103 0.47 11.06 -1.32
N ILE A 104 -0.32 11.41 -0.30
CA ILE A 104 -0.29 12.77 0.28
C ILE A 104 1.07 13.04 0.93
N ALA A 105 1.61 12.10 1.70
CA ALA A 105 2.90 12.25 2.38
C ALA A 105 4.03 12.48 1.38
N VAL A 106 4.08 11.69 0.29
CA VAL A 106 5.05 11.85 -0.79
C VAL A 106 4.89 13.20 -1.49
N TYR A 107 3.65 13.60 -1.84
CA TYR A 107 3.40 14.90 -2.46
C TYR A 107 3.87 16.06 -1.57
N ARG A 108 3.62 15.98 -0.26
CA ARG A 108 4.11 16.97 0.71
C ARG A 108 5.62 16.99 0.83
N ALA A 109 6.26 15.82 0.78
CA ALA A 109 7.71 15.68 0.89
C ALA A 109 8.49 16.22 -0.32
N ASP A 110 7.81 16.70 -1.37
CA ASP A 110 8.44 17.45 -2.46
C ASP A 110 8.63 18.93 -2.13
N THR A 111 7.85 19.48 -1.19
CA THR A 111 7.89 20.92 -0.83
C THR A 111 8.17 21.19 0.65
N GLU A 112 7.80 20.27 1.53
CA GLU A 112 7.94 20.38 2.99
C GLU A 112 9.19 19.60 3.45
N GLU A 113 9.76 20.01 4.59
CA GLU A 113 10.86 19.25 5.19
C GLU A 113 10.39 17.87 5.67
N GLY A 114 11.21 16.83 5.43
CA GLY A 114 10.84 15.44 5.75
C GLY A 114 10.43 15.24 7.21
N SER A 115 11.05 15.95 8.16
CA SER A 115 10.69 15.86 9.58
C SER A 115 9.28 16.38 9.90
N ASP A 116 8.81 17.39 9.16
CA ASP A 116 7.47 17.94 9.29
C ASP A 116 6.42 17.03 8.67
N VAL A 117 6.73 16.41 7.52
CA VAL A 117 5.85 15.40 6.90
C VAL A 117 5.64 14.21 7.85
N LEU A 118 6.69 13.72 8.49
CA LEU A 118 6.58 12.64 9.48
C LEU A 118 5.74 13.05 10.70
N ARG A 119 5.98 14.25 11.23
CA ARG A 119 5.20 14.79 12.34
C ARG A 119 3.72 14.95 11.98
N TRP A 120 3.43 15.35 10.74
CA TRP A 120 2.06 15.39 10.23
C TRP A 120 1.44 14.00 10.15
N LEU A 121 2.16 13.02 9.60
CA LEU A 121 1.69 11.64 9.47
C LEU A 121 1.37 11.04 10.85
N ASP A 122 2.28 11.19 11.81
CA ASP A 122 2.11 10.74 13.19
C ASP A 122 0.89 11.44 13.85
N LYS A 123 0.69 12.75 13.62
CA LYS A 123 -0.49 13.48 14.09
C LYS A 123 -1.79 12.97 13.47
N MET A 124 -1.81 12.61 12.19
CA MET A 124 -3.01 12.07 11.54
C MET A 124 -3.36 10.69 12.09
N LEU A 125 -2.36 9.83 12.29
CA LEU A 125 -2.53 8.53 12.94
C LEU A 125 -3.11 8.67 14.35
N ILE A 126 -2.53 9.55 15.17
CA ILE A 126 -3.02 9.80 16.54
C ILE A 126 -4.48 10.27 16.53
N ARG A 127 -4.85 11.20 15.65
CA ARG A 127 -6.24 11.69 15.55
C ARG A 127 -7.21 10.60 15.14
N LEU A 128 -6.82 9.73 14.21
CA LEU A 128 -7.63 8.59 13.77
C LEU A 128 -7.84 7.61 14.92
N CYS A 129 -6.76 7.22 15.61
CA CYS A 129 -6.84 6.35 16.78
C CYS A 129 -7.67 6.96 17.91
N GLN A 130 -7.47 8.25 18.24
CA GLN A 130 -8.25 8.93 19.26
C GLN A 130 -9.75 8.94 18.97
N LYS A 131 -10.14 8.97 17.70
CA LYS A 131 -11.53 9.03 17.26
C LYS A 131 -12.20 7.66 17.16
N PHE A 132 -11.47 6.62 16.75
CA PHE A 132 -12.07 5.32 16.39
C PHE A 132 -11.62 4.15 17.28
N ALA A 133 -10.59 4.31 18.11
CA ALA A 133 -10.20 3.29 19.08
C ALA A 133 -11.10 3.30 20.32
N ILE A 134 -11.12 2.17 21.01
CA ILE A 134 -11.74 2.00 22.32
C ILE A 134 -10.63 2.04 23.36
N TYR A 135 -10.70 2.96 24.32
CA TYR A 135 -9.72 3.08 25.39
C TYR A 135 -10.28 3.88 26.56
N ASP A 136 -9.73 3.60 27.74
CA ASP A 136 -9.90 4.41 28.93
C ASP A 136 -8.86 5.52 28.95
N LYS A 137 -9.29 6.71 29.35
CA LYS A 137 -8.40 7.86 29.48
C LYS A 137 -7.29 7.54 30.49
N ASP A 138 -6.06 7.92 30.13
CA ASP A 138 -4.86 7.77 30.96
C ASP A 138 -4.49 6.29 31.30
N ASN A 139 -5.07 5.30 30.60
CA ASN A 139 -4.73 3.89 30.73
C ASN A 139 -4.33 3.25 29.38
N PRO A 140 -3.04 3.27 29.00
CA PRO A 140 -2.58 2.74 27.72
C PRO A 140 -2.90 1.26 27.47
N GLY A 141 -3.00 0.43 28.51
CA GLY A 141 -3.27 -1.01 28.38
C GLY A 141 -4.70 -1.34 27.94
N SER A 142 -5.61 -0.36 27.98
CA SER A 142 -7.00 -0.50 27.52
C SER A 142 -7.17 -0.30 26.00
N PHE A 143 -6.14 0.19 25.31
CA PHE A 143 -6.26 0.61 23.91
C PHE A 143 -6.52 -0.57 22.97
N GLN A 144 -7.62 -0.50 22.24
CA GLN A 144 -8.04 -1.51 21.28
C GLN A 144 -8.58 -0.87 20.00
N LEU A 145 -8.23 -1.47 18.86
CA LEU A 145 -8.78 -1.17 17.55
C LEU A 145 -9.62 -2.36 17.07
N THR A 146 -10.67 -2.06 16.32
CA THR A 146 -11.44 -3.09 15.61
C THR A 146 -10.69 -3.55 14.36
N ASP A 147 -11.02 -4.73 13.84
CA ASP A 147 -10.34 -5.33 12.67
C ASP A 147 -10.31 -4.42 11.43
N THR A 148 -11.27 -3.51 11.31
CA THR A 148 -11.33 -2.50 10.25
C THR A 148 -10.17 -1.48 10.30
N PHE A 149 -9.51 -1.34 11.45
CA PHE A 149 -8.45 -0.34 11.70
C PHE A 149 -7.13 -0.94 12.18
N THR A 150 -7.06 -2.22 12.54
CA THR A 150 -5.89 -2.83 13.19
C THR A 150 -4.62 -2.78 12.35
N LEU A 151 -4.72 -2.87 11.02
CA LEU A 151 -3.56 -2.82 10.11
C LEU A 151 -3.10 -1.40 9.81
N TYR A 152 -3.98 -0.40 9.94
CA TYR A 152 -3.63 0.99 9.60
C TYR A 152 -2.40 1.53 10.37
N PRO A 153 -2.28 1.36 11.71
CA PRO A 153 -1.06 1.75 12.42
C PRO A 153 0.19 1.00 11.94
N GLN A 154 0.06 -0.27 11.55
CA GLN A 154 1.17 -1.05 11.01
C GLN A 154 1.64 -0.49 9.67
N PHE A 155 0.72 -0.16 8.75
CA PHE A 155 1.07 0.51 7.51
C PHE A 155 1.73 1.87 7.74
N MET A 156 1.23 2.68 8.68
CA MET A 156 1.85 3.96 9.03
C MET A 156 3.26 3.77 9.62
N TYR A 157 3.47 2.72 10.42
CA TYR A 157 4.77 2.35 10.96
C TYR A 157 5.79 2.00 9.85
N HIS A 158 5.38 1.25 8.83
CA HIS A 158 6.26 0.95 7.70
C HIS A 158 6.45 2.15 6.76
N LEU A 159 5.39 2.91 6.48
CA LEU A 159 5.44 4.11 5.63
C LEU A 159 6.42 5.16 6.18
N ARG A 160 6.35 5.51 7.47
CA ARG A 160 7.19 6.56 8.08
C ARG A 160 8.69 6.26 8.07
N ARG A 161 9.07 4.99 7.92
CA ARG A 161 10.45 4.51 7.84
C ARG A 161 10.87 4.04 6.44
N SER A 162 9.95 4.10 5.48
CA SER A 162 10.20 3.71 4.09
C SER A 162 11.13 4.71 3.39
N GLN A 163 11.75 4.26 2.30
CA GLN A 163 12.57 5.09 1.41
C GLN A 163 11.80 6.24 0.73
N PHE A 164 10.45 6.23 0.80
CA PHE A 164 9.63 7.34 0.28
C PHE A 164 9.81 8.61 1.12
N LEU A 165 9.98 8.46 2.44
CA LEU A 165 10.03 9.56 3.41
C LEU A 165 11.41 9.68 4.09
N GLN A 166 12.09 8.56 4.35
CA GLN A 166 13.46 8.52 4.87
C GLN A 166 14.44 8.32 3.72
N VAL A 167 14.88 9.41 3.12
CA VAL A 167 15.70 9.39 1.88
C VAL A 167 17.20 9.20 2.14
N PHE A 168 17.63 9.12 3.41
CA PHE A 168 19.03 8.78 3.73
C PHE A 168 19.38 7.39 3.17
N ASN A 169 20.62 7.22 2.70
CA ASN A 169 21.11 6.06 1.93
C ASN A 169 20.49 5.86 0.53
N ASN A 170 19.68 6.80 0.02
CA ASN A 170 19.23 6.80 -1.37
C ASN A 170 19.77 8.04 -2.09
N SER A 171 20.08 7.89 -3.37
CA SER A 171 20.30 9.04 -4.24
C SER A 171 18.98 9.79 -4.51
N PRO A 172 19.04 11.07 -4.91
CA PRO A 172 17.85 11.80 -5.35
C PRO A 172 17.09 11.11 -6.48
N ASP A 173 17.82 10.51 -7.43
CA ASP A 173 17.25 9.81 -8.58
C ASP A 173 16.51 8.53 -8.17
N GLU A 174 17.09 7.74 -7.24
CA GLU A 174 16.40 6.57 -6.66
C GLU A 174 15.14 6.98 -5.92
N THR A 175 15.20 8.05 -5.12
CA THR A 175 14.05 8.58 -4.40
C THR A 175 12.93 8.97 -5.38
N ALA A 176 13.27 9.68 -6.45
CA ALA A 176 12.33 10.07 -7.49
C ALA A 176 11.73 8.84 -8.20
N PHE A 177 12.55 7.83 -8.50
CA PHE A 177 12.12 6.56 -9.08
C PHE A 177 11.13 5.83 -8.18
N TYR A 178 11.41 5.70 -6.88
CA TYR A 178 10.50 5.05 -5.94
C TYR A 178 9.18 5.81 -5.82
N ARG A 179 9.24 7.13 -5.58
CA ARG A 179 8.05 7.98 -5.47
C ARG A 179 7.19 7.93 -6.74
N HIS A 180 7.80 7.88 -7.92
CA HIS A 180 7.08 7.78 -9.18
C HIS A 180 6.13 6.59 -9.20
N TYR A 181 6.61 5.38 -8.88
CA TYR A 181 5.79 4.17 -8.92
C TYR A 181 4.68 4.17 -7.86
N LEU A 182 4.95 4.66 -6.65
CA LEU A 182 3.92 4.80 -5.61
C LEU A 182 2.75 5.71 -6.05
N LEU A 183 3.04 6.70 -6.90
CA LEU A 183 2.04 7.67 -7.39
C LEU A 183 1.20 7.15 -8.57
N VAL A 184 1.66 6.11 -9.28
CA VAL A 184 0.99 5.60 -10.50
C VAL A 184 0.44 4.19 -10.39
N GLU A 185 0.93 3.36 -9.46
CA GLU A 185 0.54 1.96 -9.32
C GLU A 185 -0.78 1.75 -8.56
N ASP A 186 -1.36 0.56 -8.66
CA ASP A 186 -2.62 0.23 -8.00
C ASP A 186 -2.50 0.03 -6.48
N LEU A 187 -3.63 -0.22 -5.82
CA LEU A 187 -3.72 -0.45 -4.38
C LEU A 187 -2.78 -1.56 -3.92
N THR A 188 -2.86 -2.73 -4.57
CA THR A 188 -2.12 -3.94 -4.16
C THR A 188 -0.61 -3.72 -4.26
N GLN A 189 -0.13 -3.16 -5.38
CA GLN A 189 1.29 -2.88 -5.55
C GLN A 189 1.78 -1.80 -4.57
N CYS A 190 0.98 -0.76 -4.30
CA CYS A 190 1.32 0.28 -3.32
C CYS A 190 1.41 -0.27 -1.89
N LEU A 191 0.57 -1.24 -1.51
CA LEU A 191 0.68 -1.89 -0.19
C LEU A 191 1.99 -2.66 -0.07
N VAL A 192 2.39 -3.43 -1.10
CA VAL A 192 3.68 -4.14 -1.13
C VAL A 192 4.86 -3.17 -1.02
N MET A 193 4.77 -2.01 -1.69
CA MET A 193 5.77 -0.96 -1.59
C MET A 193 5.89 -0.36 -0.17
N ILE A 194 4.76 -0.15 0.51
CA ILE A 194 4.73 0.42 1.86
C ILE A 194 5.20 -0.59 2.89
N GLN A 195 4.63 -1.79 2.86
CA GLN A 195 4.92 -2.91 3.73
C GLN A 195 5.27 -4.14 2.88
N PRO A 196 6.57 -4.44 2.70
CA PRO A 196 7.00 -5.63 1.99
C PRO A 196 6.38 -6.91 2.55
N ILE A 197 6.09 -7.84 1.64
CA ILE A 197 5.53 -9.14 1.99
C ILE A 197 6.69 -10.12 2.18
N LEU A 198 6.58 -10.98 3.20
CA LEU A 198 7.55 -12.01 3.51
C LEU A 198 6.86 -13.36 3.60
N TYR A 199 7.25 -14.30 2.75
CA TYR A 199 6.78 -15.70 2.78
C TYR A 199 7.87 -16.61 3.30
N ALA A 200 7.48 -17.57 4.15
CA ALA A 200 8.35 -18.62 4.64
C ALA A 200 8.03 -19.97 3.98
N TYR A 201 9.07 -20.64 3.52
CA TYR A 201 9.04 -21.97 2.94
C TYR A 201 9.81 -22.91 3.88
N SER A 202 9.19 -24.01 4.26
CA SER A 202 9.79 -25.02 5.14
C SER A 202 9.25 -26.39 4.79
N PHE A 203 9.82 -27.44 5.37
CA PHE A 203 9.26 -28.79 5.24
C PHE A 203 7.94 -28.99 5.98
N ASN A 204 7.56 -28.08 6.88
CA ASN A 204 6.46 -28.25 7.82
C ASN A 204 5.11 -27.73 7.29
N GLY A 205 4.99 -27.47 5.98
CA GLY A 205 3.73 -27.02 5.40
C GLY A 205 3.91 -26.30 4.07
N PRO A 206 2.79 -25.82 3.49
CA PRO A 206 2.84 -24.93 2.34
C PRO A 206 3.48 -23.57 2.70
N PRO A 207 3.84 -22.75 1.70
CA PRO A 207 4.33 -21.39 1.93
C PRO A 207 3.34 -20.57 2.76
N GLU A 208 3.82 -19.92 3.81
CA GLU A 208 3.00 -19.12 4.71
C GLU A 208 3.51 -17.66 4.81
N PRO A 209 2.61 -16.66 4.86
CA PRO A 209 3.02 -15.29 5.14
C PRO A 209 3.49 -15.19 6.59
N VAL A 210 4.65 -14.57 6.79
CA VAL A 210 5.25 -14.34 8.11
C VAL A 210 5.42 -12.85 8.36
N LEU A 211 5.54 -12.46 9.63
CA LEU A 211 5.77 -11.08 10.00
C LEU A 211 7.11 -10.58 9.43
N LEU A 212 7.13 -9.32 8.99
CA LEU A 212 8.35 -8.64 8.53
C LEU A 212 9.21 -8.24 9.74
N ASP A 213 9.72 -9.25 10.45
CA ASP A 213 10.47 -9.14 11.70
C ASP A 213 11.65 -10.12 11.73
N SER A 214 12.68 -9.78 12.49
CA SER A 214 13.87 -10.64 12.69
C SER A 214 13.54 -12.03 13.25
N SER A 215 12.47 -12.16 14.02
CA SER A 215 11.99 -13.44 14.56
C SER A 215 11.53 -14.42 13.48
N SER A 216 11.18 -13.94 12.28
CA SER A 216 10.86 -14.78 11.13
C SER A 216 12.09 -15.36 10.43
N ILE A 217 13.30 -14.86 10.74
CA ILE A 217 14.54 -15.33 10.14
C ILE A 217 15.05 -16.55 10.90
N LEU A 218 14.62 -17.73 10.45
CA LEU A 218 14.96 -19.02 11.04
C LEU A 218 15.97 -19.80 10.17
N PRO A 219 16.86 -20.61 10.77
CA PRO A 219 17.93 -21.29 10.05
C PRO A 219 17.44 -22.41 9.12
N ASP A 220 16.27 -22.98 9.40
CA ASP A 220 15.67 -24.13 8.73
C ASP A 220 14.59 -23.74 7.70
N ARG A 221 14.51 -22.46 7.32
CA ARG A 221 13.51 -21.93 6.38
C ARG A 221 14.16 -21.16 5.23
N ILE A 222 13.43 -21.07 4.13
CA ILE A 222 13.72 -20.15 3.02
C ILE A 222 12.70 -19.03 3.09
N LEU A 223 13.15 -17.79 2.89
CA LEU A 223 12.27 -16.63 2.84
C LEU A 223 12.22 -16.05 1.44
N LEU A 224 11.02 -15.73 0.96
CA LEU A 224 10.80 -14.91 -0.22
C LEU A 224 10.27 -13.55 0.22
N MET A 225 11.06 -12.50 0.01
CA MET A 225 10.67 -11.12 0.29
C MET A 225 10.33 -10.41 -1.01
N ASP A 226 9.15 -9.81 -1.04
CA ASP A 226 8.70 -8.94 -2.13
C ASP A 226 8.57 -7.49 -1.62
N THR A 227 9.39 -6.60 -2.17
CA THR A 227 9.41 -5.16 -1.83
C THR A 227 8.85 -4.29 -2.96
N PHE A 228 8.16 -4.89 -3.95
CA PHE A 228 7.85 -4.33 -5.26
C PHE A 228 9.09 -4.14 -6.15
N TYR A 229 10.11 -3.41 -5.68
CA TYR A 229 11.33 -3.08 -6.45
C TYR A 229 12.35 -4.22 -6.49
N HIS A 230 12.37 -5.05 -5.46
CA HIS A 230 13.26 -6.20 -5.32
C HIS A 230 12.46 -7.44 -4.95
N ILE A 231 12.82 -8.56 -5.57
CA ILE A 231 12.41 -9.90 -5.17
C ILE A 231 13.65 -10.59 -4.61
N LEU A 232 13.63 -10.92 -3.32
CA LEU A 232 14.78 -11.48 -2.61
C LEU A 232 14.44 -12.86 -2.06
N ILE A 233 15.25 -13.85 -2.40
CA ILE A 233 15.24 -15.17 -1.78
C ILE A 233 16.39 -15.24 -0.77
N TYR A 234 16.07 -15.53 0.49
CA TYR A 234 17.03 -15.74 1.56
C TYR A 234 16.99 -17.19 2.02
N HIS A 235 18.14 -17.85 2.02
CA HIS A 235 18.31 -19.19 2.59
C HIS A 235 18.80 -19.11 4.03
N GLY A 236 18.06 -19.71 4.96
CA GLY A 236 18.51 -19.88 6.35
C GLY A 236 19.80 -20.69 6.45
N GLU A 237 20.48 -20.58 7.59
CA GLU A 237 21.82 -21.16 7.80
C GLU A 237 21.88 -22.67 7.50
N THR A 238 20.94 -23.45 8.00
CA THR A 238 20.88 -24.90 7.77
C THR A 238 20.58 -25.21 6.31
N ILE A 239 19.67 -24.46 5.69
CA ILE A 239 19.35 -24.62 4.27
C ILE A 239 20.59 -24.34 3.40
N ALA A 240 21.30 -23.25 3.68
CA ALA A 240 22.52 -22.88 2.97
C ALA A 240 23.62 -23.96 3.09
N GLN A 241 23.77 -24.56 4.28
CA GLN A 241 24.69 -25.69 4.48
C GLN A 241 24.30 -26.91 3.63
N TRP A 242 23.01 -27.25 3.56
CA TRP A 242 22.52 -28.36 2.74
C TRP A 242 22.67 -28.11 1.23
N ILE A 243 22.48 -26.87 0.77
CA ILE A 243 22.75 -26.47 -0.62
C ILE A 243 24.23 -26.71 -0.95
N LYS A 244 25.13 -26.26 -0.07
CA LYS A 244 26.60 -26.42 -0.25
C LYS A 244 27.04 -27.88 -0.20
N ALA A 245 26.36 -28.71 0.58
CA ALA A 245 26.59 -30.14 0.63
C ALA A 245 26.08 -30.89 -0.62
N GLY A 246 25.30 -30.24 -1.49
CA GLY A 246 24.80 -30.83 -2.74
C GLY A 246 23.64 -31.80 -2.53
N TYR A 247 22.89 -31.69 -1.42
CA TYR A 247 21.81 -32.63 -1.13
C TYR A 247 20.69 -32.60 -2.17
N GLN A 248 20.43 -31.45 -2.80
CA GLN A 248 19.44 -31.30 -3.86
C GLN A 248 19.72 -32.14 -5.11
N ASP A 249 20.96 -32.60 -5.31
CA ASP A 249 21.35 -33.41 -6.47
C ASP A 249 21.23 -34.92 -6.20
N LEU A 250 21.02 -35.31 -4.95
CA LEU A 250 20.87 -36.71 -4.53
C LEU A 250 19.40 -37.16 -4.69
N PRO A 251 19.16 -38.36 -5.24
CA PRO A 251 17.80 -38.86 -5.47
C PRO A 251 17.01 -39.09 -4.17
N GLU A 252 17.70 -39.28 -3.03
CA GLU A 252 17.04 -39.44 -1.73
C GLU A 252 16.44 -38.14 -1.18
N TYR A 253 16.87 -36.97 -1.67
CA TYR A 253 16.46 -35.64 -1.18
C TYR A 253 15.70 -34.83 -2.23
N GLU A 254 14.90 -35.49 -3.07
CA GLU A 254 14.04 -34.81 -4.06
C GLU A 254 13.09 -33.78 -3.41
N ASN A 255 12.65 -34.03 -2.17
CA ASN A 255 11.86 -33.08 -1.39
C ASN A 255 12.62 -31.76 -1.11
N PHE A 256 13.93 -31.83 -0.86
CA PHE A 256 14.75 -30.64 -0.66
C PHE A 256 14.90 -29.86 -1.95
N LYS A 257 15.10 -30.56 -3.08
CA LYS A 257 15.10 -29.92 -4.40
C LYS A 257 13.80 -29.19 -4.70
N GLN A 258 12.65 -29.80 -4.39
CA GLN A 258 11.34 -29.16 -4.53
C GLN A 258 11.21 -27.92 -3.63
N LEU A 259 11.67 -28.00 -2.37
CA LEU A 259 11.67 -26.86 -1.45
C LEU A 259 12.48 -25.67 -2.00
N LEU A 260 13.64 -25.91 -2.63
CA LEU A 260 14.45 -24.86 -3.26
C LEU A 260 13.78 -24.25 -4.49
N GLN A 261 13.03 -25.04 -5.28
CA GLN A 261 12.38 -24.57 -6.49
C GLN A 261 11.09 -23.78 -6.22
N ALA A 262 10.37 -24.07 -5.14
CA ALA A 262 9.11 -23.40 -4.81
C ALA A 262 9.21 -21.85 -4.80
N PRO A 263 10.12 -21.22 -4.01
CA PRO A 263 10.22 -19.76 -4.00
C PRO A 263 10.74 -19.18 -5.34
N ILE A 264 11.48 -19.96 -6.13
CA ILE A 264 11.93 -19.54 -7.47
C ILE A 264 10.75 -19.49 -8.44
N GLY A 265 9.84 -20.46 -8.37
CA GLY A 265 8.60 -20.49 -9.15
C GLY A 265 7.74 -19.26 -8.86
N ASP A 266 7.48 -18.99 -7.58
CA ASP A 266 6.68 -17.85 -7.14
C ASP A 266 7.35 -16.52 -7.50
N ALA A 267 8.66 -16.40 -7.31
CA ALA A 267 9.42 -15.23 -7.75
C ALA A 267 9.32 -15.02 -9.26
N THR A 268 9.41 -16.08 -10.06
CA THR A 268 9.34 -16.01 -11.52
C THR A 268 7.98 -15.48 -11.98
N GLU A 269 6.89 -15.91 -11.35
CA GLU A 269 5.54 -15.40 -11.66
C GLU A 269 5.45 -13.89 -11.41
N ILE A 270 6.01 -13.40 -10.30
CA ILE A 270 6.03 -11.97 -10.00
C ILE A 270 6.86 -11.20 -11.03
N LEU A 271 8.06 -11.71 -11.36
CA LEU A 271 8.98 -11.08 -12.32
C LEU A 271 8.38 -10.97 -13.73
N GLN A 272 7.54 -11.91 -14.15
CA GLN A 272 6.93 -11.91 -15.49
C GLN A 272 5.78 -10.91 -15.62
N ASN A 273 5.08 -10.61 -14.54
CA ASN A 273 3.85 -9.82 -14.57
C ASN A 273 4.06 -8.37 -14.12
N ARG A 274 5.08 -8.09 -13.30
CA ARG A 274 5.31 -6.75 -12.74
C ARG A 274 6.10 -5.84 -13.67
N PHE A 275 5.68 -4.58 -13.75
CA PHE A 275 6.44 -3.50 -14.35
C PHE A 275 6.72 -2.42 -13.30
N PRO A 276 7.97 -1.90 -13.18
CA PRO A 276 9.16 -2.35 -13.90
C PRO A 276 9.57 -3.74 -13.40
N MET A 277 10.41 -4.44 -14.17
CA MET A 277 10.95 -5.72 -13.72
C MET A 277 11.75 -5.49 -12.42
N PRO A 278 11.38 -6.15 -11.31
CA PRO A 278 12.11 -6.04 -10.06
C PRO A 278 13.53 -6.59 -10.19
N ARG A 279 14.46 -6.06 -9.39
CA ARG A 279 15.77 -6.69 -9.26
C ARG A 279 15.62 -7.99 -8.46
N TYR A 280 16.02 -9.10 -9.08
CA TYR A 280 16.03 -10.41 -8.46
C TYR A 280 17.33 -10.64 -7.68
N ILE A 281 17.21 -11.03 -6.42
CA ILE A 281 18.33 -11.22 -5.50
C ILE A 281 18.20 -12.61 -4.86
N VAL A 282 19.30 -13.33 -4.80
CA VAL A 282 19.41 -14.57 -4.02
C VAL A 282 20.57 -14.41 -3.06
N THR A 283 20.30 -14.64 -1.78
CA THR A 283 21.28 -14.54 -0.71
C THR A 283 21.06 -15.67 0.30
N GLU A 284 21.93 -15.74 1.31
CA GLU A 284 21.93 -16.75 2.35
C GLU A 284 22.33 -16.14 3.69
N ALA A 285 22.21 -16.92 4.77
CA ALA A 285 22.71 -16.52 6.07
C ALA A 285 24.19 -16.07 5.99
N ASN A 286 24.48 -14.87 6.50
CA ASN A 286 25.77 -14.19 6.42
C ASN A 286 26.23 -13.78 5.00
N GLY A 287 25.33 -13.78 4.01
CA GLY A 287 25.57 -13.21 2.69
C GLY A 287 25.73 -11.69 2.71
N SER A 288 26.47 -11.13 1.74
CA SER A 288 26.80 -9.70 1.68
C SER A 288 25.84 -8.84 0.84
N GLN A 289 24.86 -9.47 0.17
CA GLN A 289 23.84 -8.80 -0.64
C GLN A 289 22.74 -8.19 0.23
#